data_AF-A0A6V8PL96-F1
#
_entry.id   AF-A0A6V8PL96-F1
#
_cell.length_a   1.000
_cell.length_b   1.000
_cell.length_c   1.000
_cell.angle_alpha   90.00
_cell.angle_beta   90.00
_cell.angle_gamma   90.00
#
_symmetry.space_group_name_H-M   'P 1'
#
loop_
_entity.id
_entity.type
_entity.pdbx_description
1 polymer ?
#
loop_
_entity_poly.entity_id
_entity_poly.type
_entity_poly.pdbx_seq_one_letter_code
_entity_poly.pdbx_strand_id
1 'polypeptide(L)'
;MDTLDKKVLSLFPGKVVRKDLLGPLKGQLNVPTYVLEYLLGKYCSSSNEEVILQGLGEVRRILSENYVRPDQSEIFKSQVKERGRHRVIDKVKVKLRETEDRYWAELTNLQLSNVNIGEQWINRYEKLLAGGVWAIVDLEYRTDMFHQGVLRPFVVQNLRPIQLATASLKEIGENRKHFSRDEWIDLLLRSIGFDPSRFSHRLKMLFLCRLIPLVENNFNLVELGPRGTGKSYVYRELSPYSILISGGETTVPNLFIS
;
A
#
# COMPACT_ATOMS: atom_id res chain seq x y z
N MET A 1 11.56 11.94 20.11
CA MET A 1 11.95 10.52 20.11
C MET A 1 12.17 10.07 21.53
N ASP A 2 11.49 9.00 21.95
CA ASP A 2 11.67 8.40 23.26
C ASP A 2 12.69 7.25 23.26
N THR A 3 12.82 6.55 24.39
CA THR A 3 13.74 5.40 24.54
C THR A 3 13.39 4.24 23.63
N LEU A 4 12.10 3.96 23.41
CA LEU A 4 11.64 2.91 22.53
C LEU A 4 11.98 3.24 21.07
N ASP A 5 11.78 4.48 20.64
CA ASP A 5 12.12 4.92 19.28
C ASP A 5 13.60 4.69 18.95
N LYS A 6 14.50 5.08 19.88
CA LYS A 6 15.95 4.89 19.73
C LYS A 6 16.31 3.41 19.61
N LYS A 7 15.70 2.57 20.45
CA LYS A 7 15.90 1.12 20.46
C LYS A 7 15.45 0.48 19.15
N VAL A 8 14.27 0.86 18.65
CA VAL A 8 13.72 0.34 17.38
C VAL A 8 14.59 0.77 16.20
N LEU A 9 15.04 2.03 16.16
CA LEU A 9 15.96 2.51 15.11
C LEU A 9 17.29 1.74 15.09
N SER A 10 17.81 1.36 16.26
CA SER A 10 19.04 0.57 16.34
C SER A 10 18.88 -0.88 15.88
N LEU A 11 17.74 -1.51 16.21
CA LEU A 11 17.49 -2.93 15.91
C LEU A 11 16.92 -3.14 14.50
N PHE A 12 16.21 -2.16 13.95
CA PHE A 12 15.52 -2.24 12.66
C PHE A 12 15.96 -1.12 11.70
N PRO A 13 17.26 -1.03 11.36
CA PRO A 13 17.75 0.04 10.50
C PRO A 13 17.07 0.00 9.12
N GLY A 14 16.61 1.16 8.65
CA GLY A 14 15.92 1.29 7.36
C GLY A 14 14.50 0.71 7.31
N LYS A 15 13.95 0.24 8.44
CA LYS A 15 12.61 -0.37 8.54
C LYS A 15 11.66 0.40 9.46
N VAL A 16 12.12 1.54 9.98
CA VAL A 16 11.33 2.43 10.83
C VAL A 16 10.89 3.63 10.02
N VAL A 17 9.61 3.94 10.09
CA VAL A 17 9.02 5.10 9.44
C VAL A 17 8.45 6.03 10.50
N ARG A 18 8.77 7.32 10.38
CA ARG A 18 8.21 8.39 11.20
C ARG A 18 6.77 8.70 10.76
N LYS A 19 5.79 8.23 11.55
CA LYS A 19 4.36 8.34 11.20
C LYS A 19 3.79 9.75 11.34
N ASP A 20 4.42 10.61 12.13
CA ASP A 20 4.04 12.01 12.27
C ASP A 20 4.15 12.78 10.93
N LEU A 21 5.00 12.29 10.03
CA LEU A 21 5.19 12.84 8.69
C LEU A 21 4.05 12.52 7.71
N LEU A 22 3.17 11.58 8.05
CA LEU A 22 2.07 11.16 7.17
C LEU A 22 1.00 12.24 7.03
N GLY A 23 0.71 12.97 8.11
CA GLY A 23 -0.35 13.99 8.13
C GLY A 23 -0.18 15.05 7.03
N PRO A 24 0.97 15.73 6.96
CA PRO A 24 1.26 16.72 5.91
C PRO A 24 1.23 16.16 4.49
N LEU A 25 1.51 14.87 4.31
CA LEU A 25 1.55 14.22 2.98
C LEU A 25 0.19 13.74 2.51
N LYS A 26 -0.68 13.30 3.42
CA LYS A 26 -1.99 12.73 3.05
C LYS A 26 -2.88 13.79 2.40
N GLY A 27 -2.80 15.05 2.86
CA GLY A 27 -3.40 16.21 2.17
C GLY A 27 -4.80 15.93 1.60
N GLN A 28 -4.99 16.21 0.31
CA GLN A 28 -6.19 15.84 -0.47
C GLN A 28 -6.03 14.52 -1.26
N LEU A 29 -4.90 13.83 -1.12
CA LEU A 29 -4.61 12.63 -1.90
C LEU A 29 -5.22 11.42 -1.20
N ASN A 30 -6.14 10.72 -1.87
CA ASN A 30 -6.71 9.47 -1.37
C ASN A 30 -5.75 8.27 -1.58
N VAL A 31 -4.51 8.42 -1.10
CA VAL A 31 -3.45 7.41 -1.18
C VAL A 31 -3.47 6.57 0.09
N PRO A 32 -3.40 5.22 0.01
CA PRO A 32 -3.31 4.38 1.18
C PRO A 32 -2.06 4.68 2.03
N THR A 33 -2.17 4.58 3.35
CA THR A 33 -1.09 4.97 4.27
C THR A 33 0.18 4.14 4.04
N TYR A 34 0.07 2.84 3.79
CA TYR A 34 1.24 1.99 3.51
C TYR A 34 2.02 2.40 2.25
N VAL A 35 1.37 3.06 1.28
CA VAL A 35 2.06 3.61 0.11
C VAL A 35 2.93 4.80 0.50
N LEU A 36 2.39 5.69 1.34
CA LEU A 36 3.14 6.82 1.90
C LEU A 36 4.28 6.32 2.79
N GLU A 37 4.02 5.33 3.65
CA GLU A 37 5.04 4.73 4.52
C GLU A 37 6.18 4.09 3.72
N TYR A 38 5.88 3.42 2.60
CA TYR A 38 6.92 2.90 1.72
C TYR A 38 7.81 4.01 1.14
N LEU A 39 7.20 5.10 0.65
CA LEU A 39 7.96 6.23 0.12
C LEU A 39 8.80 6.90 1.22
N LEU A 40 8.21 7.15 2.39
CA LEU A 40 8.93 7.68 3.55
C LEU A 40 10.05 6.75 4.00
N GLY A 41 9.84 5.44 4.03
CA GLY A 41 10.88 4.47 4.37
C GLY A 41 12.06 4.50 3.40
N LYS A 42 11.83 4.87 2.14
CA LYS A 42 12.88 4.98 1.12
C LYS A 42 13.66 6.30 1.19
N TYR A 43 12.99 7.41 1.50
CA TYR A 43 13.58 8.76 1.39
C TYR A 43 13.80 9.46 2.74
N CYS A 44 13.18 8.98 3.82
CA CYS A 44 13.19 9.61 5.16
C CYS A 44 13.67 8.63 6.27
N SER A 45 14.48 7.62 5.94
CA SER A 45 14.97 6.62 6.90
C SER A 45 16.11 7.10 7.82
N SER A 46 16.51 8.37 7.73
CA SER A 46 17.58 8.95 8.55
C SER A 46 17.03 9.54 9.85
N SER A 47 17.87 9.64 10.88
CA SER A 47 17.56 10.38 12.11
C SER A 47 17.90 11.88 12.02
N ASN A 48 18.60 12.31 10.98
CA ASN A 48 18.94 13.73 10.77
C ASN A 48 17.74 14.50 10.19
N GLU A 49 17.32 15.56 10.88
CA GLU A 49 16.16 16.38 10.48
C GLU A 49 16.30 17.03 9.10
N GLU A 50 17.49 17.49 8.72
CA GLU A 50 17.72 18.09 7.40
C GLU A 50 17.51 17.06 6.28
N VAL A 51 18.03 15.85 6.46
CA VAL A 51 17.87 14.74 5.52
C VAL A 51 16.39 14.35 5.42
N ILE A 52 15.67 14.32 6.55
CA ILE A 52 14.23 14.04 6.56
C ILE A 52 13.46 15.11 5.78
N LEU A 53 13.77 16.40 5.98
CA LEU A 53 13.09 17.51 5.28
C LEU A 53 13.32 17.45 3.76
N GLN A 54 14.54 17.16 3.32
CA GLN A 54 14.84 16.93 1.91
C GLN A 54 14.07 15.72 1.36
N GLY A 55 14.07 14.61 2.12
CA GLY A 55 13.30 13.41 1.78
C GLY A 55 11.80 13.68 1.63
N LEU A 56 11.22 14.52 2.50
CA LEU A 56 9.82 14.94 2.41
C LEU A 56 9.52 15.76 1.15
N GLY A 57 10.46 16.64 0.75
CA GLY A 57 10.38 17.34 -0.53
C GLY A 57 10.30 16.37 -1.70
N GLU A 58 11.17 15.36 -1.71
CA GLU A 58 11.23 14.34 -2.75
C GLU A 58 9.98 13.45 -2.78
N VAL A 59 9.46 13.03 -1.62
CA VAL A 59 8.21 12.25 -1.54
C VAL A 59 7.03 13.06 -2.08
N ARG A 60 6.93 14.36 -1.75
CA ARG A 60 5.89 15.24 -2.29
C ARG A 60 5.98 15.35 -3.80
N ARG A 61 7.19 15.54 -4.34
CA ARG A 61 7.44 15.60 -5.79
C ARG A 61 7.03 14.30 -6.49
N ILE A 62 7.44 13.15 -5.95
CA ILE A 62 7.08 11.84 -6.51
C ILE A 62 5.57 11.65 -6.54
N LEU A 63 4.87 12.01 -5.46
CA LEU A 63 3.41 11.90 -5.42
C LEU A 63 2.75 12.85 -6.42
N SER A 64 3.18 14.11 -6.50
CA SER A 64 2.58 15.06 -7.46
C SER A 64 2.81 14.68 -8.92
N GLU A 65 3.96 14.10 -9.24
CA GLU A 65 4.33 13.76 -10.62
C GLU A 65 3.80 12.40 -11.08
N ASN A 66 3.65 11.44 -10.16
CA ASN A 66 3.43 10.03 -10.51
C ASN A 66 2.12 9.45 -9.94
N TYR A 67 1.52 10.02 -8.90
CA TYR A 67 0.24 9.52 -8.39
C TYR A 67 -0.93 10.07 -9.19
N VAL A 68 -1.82 9.17 -9.61
CA VAL A 68 -2.97 9.52 -10.44
C VAL A 68 -4.18 9.76 -9.57
N ARG A 69 -4.75 10.96 -9.67
CA ARG A 69 -6.10 11.22 -9.16
C ARG A 69 -7.11 10.75 -10.21
N PRO A 70 -8.13 9.94 -9.84
CA PRO A 70 -9.08 9.38 -10.81
C PRO A 70 -9.81 10.42 -11.68
N ASP A 71 -10.05 11.62 -11.15
CA ASP A 71 -10.65 12.78 -11.85
C ASP A 71 -9.72 13.45 -12.87
N GLN A 72 -8.41 13.16 -12.82
CA GLN A 72 -7.38 13.72 -13.72
C GLN A 72 -6.71 12.65 -14.58
N SER A 73 -7.33 11.48 -14.72
CA SER A 73 -6.76 10.32 -15.42
C SER A 73 -6.43 10.61 -16.90
N GLU A 74 -7.28 11.35 -17.63
CA GLU A 74 -7.05 11.69 -19.03
C GLU A 74 -5.86 12.63 -19.25
N ILE A 75 -5.65 13.59 -18.35
CA ILE A 75 -4.47 14.47 -18.37
C ILE A 75 -3.21 13.62 -18.27
N PHE A 76 -3.22 12.67 -17.35
CA PHE A 76 -2.09 11.78 -17.13
C PHE A 76 -1.85 10.85 -18.33
N LYS A 77 -2.91 10.29 -18.95
CA LYS A 77 -2.80 9.50 -20.18
C LYS A 77 -2.18 10.32 -21.33
N SER A 78 -2.56 11.59 -21.47
CA SER A 78 -1.94 12.50 -22.47
C SER A 78 -0.45 12.68 -22.21
N GLN A 79 -0.05 12.88 -20.96
CA GLN A 79 1.37 13.01 -20.59
C GLN A 79 2.18 11.75 -20.92
N VAL A 80 1.62 10.55 -20.66
CA VAL A 80 2.28 9.28 -21.01
C VAL A 80 2.44 9.17 -22.53
N LYS A 81 1.42 9.57 -23.31
CA LYS A 81 1.45 9.58 -24.78
C LYS A 81 2.49 10.56 -25.32
N GLU A 82 2.51 11.80 -24.85
CA GLU A 82 3.41 12.86 -25.34
C GLU A 82 4.87 12.57 -24.99
N ARG A 83 5.13 12.03 -23.79
CA ARG A 83 6.49 11.69 -23.34
C ARG A 83 6.96 10.33 -23.81
N GLY A 84 6.07 9.50 -24.37
CA GLY A 84 6.31 8.10 -24.72
C GLY A 84 6.41 7.16 -23.51
N ARG A 85 7.00 7.61 -22.39
CA ARG A 85 7.07 6.85 -21.13
C ARG A 85 6.92 7.76 -19.94
N HIS A 86 6.19 7.30 -18.91
CA HIS A 86 6.05 8.02 -17.65
C HIS A 86 5.85 7.04 -16.49
N ARG A 87 6.27 7.44 -15.29
CA ARG A 87 6.14 6.59 -14.09
C ARG A 87 4.81 6.89 -13.40
N VAL A 88 4.18 5.83 -12.89
CA VAL A 88 2.82 5.87 -12.33
C VAL A 88 2.80 5.15 -10.99
N ILE A 89 2.12 5.73 -10.00
CA ILE A 89 1.75 5.05 -8.76
C ILE A 89 0.25 4.74 -8.86
N ASP A 90 -0.07 3.47 -9.04
CA ASP A 90 -1.45 3.00 -9.19
C ASP A 90 -1.62 1.59 -8.59
N LYS A 91 -2.87 1.19 -8.34
CA LYS A 91 -3.23 -0.19 -8.06
C LYS A 91 -3.35 -0.96 -9.38
N VAL A 92 -2.52 -1.98 -9.52
CA VAL A 92 -2.47 -2.87 -10.68
C VAL A 92 -3.16 -4.18 -10.34
N LYS A 93 -4.13 -4.57 -11.16
CA LYS A 93 -4.71 -5.91 -11.20
C LYS A 93 -4.39 -6.54 -12.54
N VAL A 94 -4.42 -7.86 -12.62
CA VAL A 94 -4.25 -8.60 -13.87
C VAL A 94 -5.38 -9.60 -13.99
N LYS A 95 -5.92 -9.76 -15.20
CA LYS A 95 -6.89 -10.81 -15.53
C LYS A 95 -6.39 -11.59 -16.73
N LEU A 96 -6.52 -12.91 -16.67
CA LEU A 96 -6.44 -13.73 -17.87
C LEU A 96 -7.74 -13.52 -18.66
N ARG A 97 -7.62 -13.24 -19.96
CA ARG A 97 -8.74 -13.33 -20.89
C ARG A 97 -8.52 -14.57 -21.75
N GLU A 98 -9.25 -15.63 -21.46
CA GLU A 98 -9.09 -16.94 -22.10
C GLU A 98 -9.44 -16.87 -23.59
N THR A 99 -10.42 -16.04 -23.96
CA THR A 99 -10.81 -15.80 -25.37
C THR A 99 -9.71 -15.13 -26.20
N GLU A 100 -8.76 -14.49 -25.53
CA GLU A 100 -7.65 -13.75 -26.14
C GLU A 100 -6.30 -14.45 -25.89
N ASP A 101 -6.30 -15.54 -25.11
CA ASP A 101 -5.11 -16.24 -24.58
C ASP A 101 -4.06 -15.27 -24.02
N ARG A 102 -4.53 -14.29 -23.22
CA ARG A 102 -3.69 -13.17 -22.80
C ARG A 102 -3.99 -12.60 -21.43
N TYR A 103 -2.94 -12.24 -20.71
CA TYR A 103 -3.04 -11.42 -19.50
C TYR A 103 -3.16 -9.93 -19.83
N TRP A 104 -4.16 -9.30 -19.25
CA TRP A 104 -4.36 -7.86 -19.31
C TRP A 104 -4.24 -7.23 -17.93
N ALA A 105 -3.40 -6.20 -17.84
CA ALA A 105 -3.32 -5.38 -16.65
C ALA A 105 -4.43 -4.31 -16.65
N GLU A 106 -4.99 -4.10 -15.46
CA GLU A 106 -5.90 -3.02 -15.13
C GLU A 106 -5.20 -2.06 -14.15
N LEU A 107 -5.12 -0.78 -14.51
CA LEU A 107 -4.63 0.29 -13.63
C LEU A 107 -5.85 1.07 -13.13
N THR A 108 -6.13 0.95 -11.82
CA THR A 108 -7.41 1.38 -11.23
C THR A 108 -7.63 2.89 -11.31
N ASN A 109 -6.66 3.69 -10.86
CA ASN A 109 -6.80 5.15 -10.84
C ASN A 109 -6.70 5.76 -12.24
N LEU A 110 -5.88 5.18 -13.12
CA LEU A 110 -5.85 5.55 -14.53
C LEU A 110 -7.07 5.10 -15.33
N GLN A 111 -7.90 4.21 -14.79
CA GLN A 111 -9.08 3.66 -15.47
C GLN A 111 -8.71 3.03 -16.83
N LEU A 112 -7.63 2.25 -16.85
CA LEU A 112 -7.20 1.47 -18.02
C LEU A 112 -7.42 -0.02 -17.71
N SER A 113 -8.09 -0.75 -18.59
CA SER A 113 -8.50 -2.14 -18.36
C SER A 113 -7.82 -3.18 -19.27
N ASN A 114 -7.10 -2.73 -20.31
CA ASN A 114 -6.43 -3.59 -21.29
C ASN A 114 -5.00 -3.09 -21.54
N VAL A 115 -4.21 -3.01 -20.47
CA VAL A 115 -2.80 -2.61 -20.54
C VAL A 115 -1.93 -3.86 -20.76
N ASN A 116 -1.03 -3.81 -21.74
CA ASN A 116 -0.14 -4.92 -22.03
C ASN A 116 0.80 -5.15 -20.85
N ILE A 117 0.92 -6.39 -20.41
CA ILE A 117 1.82 -6.79 -19.32
C ILE A 117 2.50 -8.11 -19.70
N GLY A 118 3.79 -8.23 -19.40
CA GLY A 118 4.55 -9.45 -19.65
C GLY A 118 4.36 -10.49 -18.54
N GLU A 119 4.31 -11.77 -18.90
CA GLU A 119 4.13 -12.92 -18.01
C GLU A 119 5.13 -12.99 -16.87
N GLN A 120 6.34 -12.47 -17.06
CA GLN A 120 7.36 -12.41 -16.02
C GLN A 120 6.87 -11.70 -14.75
N TRP A 121 5.96 -10.73 -14.88
CA TRP A 121 5.39 -10.01 -13.75
C TRP A 121 4.34 -10.84 -13.03
N ILE A 122 3.53 -11.62 -13.76
CA ILE A 122 2.53 -12.53 -13.20
C ILE A 122 3.23 -13.63 -12.41
N ASN A 123 4.23 -14.29 -13.01
CA ASN A 123 4.99 -15.38 -12.38
C ASN A 123 5.74 -14.92 -11.14
N ARG A 124 6.20 -13.66 -11.11
CA ARG A 124 6.89 -13.09 -9.94
C ARG A 124 5.92 -12.61 -8.86
N TYR A 125 4.74 -12.15 -9.23
CA TYR A 125 3.79 -11.52 -8.34
C TYR A 125 2.37 -12.06 -8.55
N GLU A 126 2.13 -13.30 -8.13
CA GLU A 126 0.83 -14.00 -8.27
C GLU A 126 -0.36 -13.17 -7.79
N LYS A 127 -0.16 -12.33 -6.77
CA LYS A 127 -1.19 -11.45 -6.19
C LYS A 127 -1.74 -10.42 -7.16
N LEU A 128 -1.10 -10.19 -8.31
CA LEU A 128 -1.65 -9.41 -9.42
C LEU A 128 -2.96 -10.03 -9.95
N LEU A 129 -3.07 -11.36 -9.96
CA LEU A 129 -4.26 -12.11 -10.45
C LEU A 129 -5.41 -12.18 -9.43
N ALA A 130 -5.19 -11.73 -8.19
CA ALA A 130 -6.19 -11.71 -7.13
C ALA A 130 -6.74 -10.28 -6.93
N GLY A 131 -6.58 -9.72 -5.73
CA GLY A 131 -7.06 -8.37 -5.38
C GLY A 131 -6.25 -7.21 -5.97
N GLY A 132 -5.14 -7.49 -6.67
CA GLY A 132 -4.18 -6.53 -7.19
C GLY A 132 -3.21 -5.99 -6.15
N VAL A 133 -2.19 -5.26 -6.60
CA VAL A 133 -1.16 -4.65 -5.76
C VAL A 133 -0.97 -3.18 -6.13
N TRP A 134 -0.76 -2.32 -5.13
CA TRP A 134 -0.22 -0.99 -5.41
C TRP A 134 1.22 -1.13 -5.89
N ALA A 135 1.56 -0.42 -6.97
CA ALA A 135 2.88 -0.52 -7.58
C ALA A 135 3.32 0.82 -8.14
N ILE A 136 4.64 0.99 -8.20
CA ILE A 136 5.28 1.96 -9.08
C ILE A 136 5.47 1.26 -10.43
N VAL A 137 4.79 1.77 -11.45
CA VAL A 137 4.77 1.24 -12.80
C VAL A 137 5.50 2.20 -13.73
N ASP A 138 6.48 1.71 -14.49
CA ASP A 138 6.97 2.47 -15.63
C ASP A 138 6.05 2.13 -16.82
N LEU A 139 5.18 3.07 -17.18
CA LEU A 139 4.16 2.92 -18.22
C LEU A 139 4.66 3.55 -19.52
N GLU A 140 4.60 2.80 -20.61
CA GLU A 140 5.00 3.24 -21.94
C GLU A 140 3.77 3.31 -22.87
N TYR A 141 3.78 4.27 -23.79
CA TYR A 141 2.82 4.40 -24.88
C TYR A 141 3.48 4.00 -26.20
N ARG A 142 2.97 2.94 -26.82
CA ARG A 142 3.45 2.35 -28.06
C ARG A 142 2.36 2.30 -29.12
N THR A 143 2.59 2.90 -30.28
CA THR A 143 1.60 2.96 -31.37
C THR A 143 1.55 1.70 -32.23
N ASP A 144 2.46 0.75 -32.02
CA ASP A 144 2.59 -0.52 -32.75
C ASP A 144 1.98 -1.72 -32.00
N MET A 145 1.39 -1.50 -30.84
CA MET A 145 0.82 -2.56 -30.01
C MET A 145 -0.65 -2.83 -30.36
N PHE A 146 -0.87 -3.80 -31.24
CA PHE A 146 -2.20 -4.25 -31.65
C PHE A 146 -2.54 -5.61 -31.05
N HIS A 147 -3.82 -5.81 -30.73
CA HIS A 147 -4.38 -7.12 -30.42
C HIS A 147 -5.75 -7.24 -31.07
N GLN A 148 -5.95 -8.27 -31.89
CA GLN A 148 -7.18 -8.49 -32.67
C GLN A 148 -7.63 -7.23 -33.46
N GLY A 149 -6.69 -6.53 -34.11
CA GLY A 149 -6.98 -5.33 -34.89
C GLY A 149 -7.25 -4.06 -34.08
N VAL A 150 -7.29 -4.14 -32.74
CA VAL A 150 -7.51 -2.98 -31.87
C VAL A 150 -6.18 -2.51 -31.28
N LEU A 151 -5.91 -1.21 -31.37
CA LEU A 151 -4.75 -0.58 -30.76
C LEU A 151 -4.87 -0.62 -29.22
N ARG A 152 -3.84 -1.17 -28.56
CA ARG A 152 -3.69 -1.23 -27.11
C ARG A 152 -2.33 -0.62 -26.76
N PRO A 153 -2.22 0.71 -26.69
CA PRO A 153 -0.92 1.35 -26.74
C PRO A 153 -0.17 1.35 -25.41
N PHE A 154 -0.87 1.17 -24.30
CA PHE A 154 -0.24 1.20 -22.98
C PHE A 154 0.45 -0.13 -22.66
N VAL A 155 1.71 -0.06 -22.22
CA VAL A 155 2.55 -1.22 -21.91
C VAL A 155 3.23 -1.03 -20.56
N VAL A 156 3.14 -2.04 -19.69
CA VAL A 156 3.89 -2.12 -18.44
C VAL A 156 5.32 -2.56 -18.76
N GLN A 157 6.26 -1.62 -18.72
CA GLN A 157 7.68 -1.91 -18.93
C GLN A 157 8.36 -2.40 -17.65
N ASN A 158 8.02 -1.79 -16.51
CA ASN A 158 8.53 -2.20 -15.20
C ASN A 158 7.41 -2.12 -14.17
N LEU A 159 7.35 -3.11 -13.27
CA LEU A 159 6.38 -3.16 -12.18
C LEU A 159 7.10 -3.42 -10.87
N ARG A 160 7.00 -2.46 -9.94
CA ARG A 160 7.59 -2.55 -8.61
C ARG A 160 6.48 -2.46 -7.57
N PRO A 161 6.02 -3.59 -7.02
CA PRO A 161 5.00 -3.57 -5.99
C PRO A 161 5.46 -2.73 -4.80
N ILE A 162 4.57 -1.87 -4.34
CA ILE A 162 4.72 -1.11 -3.12
C ILE A 162 4.33 -2.05 -1.99
N GLN A 163 5.31 -2.84 -1.57
CA GLN A 163 5.24 -3.68 -0.39
C GLN A 163 6.23 -3.11 0.61
N LEU A 164 5.84 -3.04 1.88
CA LEU A 164 6.81 -2.87 2.95
C LEU A 164 7.83 -4.00 2.77
N ALA A 165 9.11 -3.64 2.62
CA ALA A 165 10.21 -4.57 2.43
C ALA A 165 9.98 -5.75 3.36
N THR A 166 9.92 -6.96 2.79
CA THR A 166 9.60 -8.19 3.52
C THR A 166 10.64 -8.34 4.62
N ALA A 167 10.34 -7.81 5.79
CA ALA A 167 11.20 -7.97 6.94
C ALA A 167 11.22 -9.46 7.20
N SER A 168 12.42 -10.03 7.22
CA SER A 168 12.58 -11.44 7.50
C SER A 168 11.89 -11.72 8.84
N LEU A 169 10.87 -12.58 8.85
CA LEU A 169 10.20 -12.97 10.10
C LEU A 169 11.21 -13.53 11.12
N LYS A 170 12.28 -14.14 10.61
CA LYS A 170 13.42 -14.60 11.41
C LYS A 170 14.12 -13.43 12.11
N GLU A 171 14.44 -12.36 11.38
CA GLU A 171 15.06 -11.16 11.95
C GLU A 171 14.13 -10.46 12.96
N ILE A 172 12.84 -10.35 12.66
CA ILE A 172 11.85 -9.83 13.61
C ILE A 172 11.87 -10.68 14.88
N GLY A 173 11.90 -12.00 14.76
CA GLY A 173 11.96 -12.94 15.88
C GLY A 173 13.26 -12.85 16.68
N GLU A 174 14.40 -12.62 16.02
CA GLU A 174 15.70 -12.40 16.67
C GLU A 174 15.69 -11.07 17.45
N ASN A 175 15.30 -9.99 16.78
CA ASN A 175 15.24 -8.65 17.39
C ASN A 175 14.21 -8.56 18.51
N ARG A 176 13.09 -9.29 18.42
CA ARG A 176 12.05 -9.38 19.44
C ARG A 176 12.63 -9.71 20.81
N LYS A 177 13.68 -10.54 20.89
CA LYS A 177 14.30 -10.98 22.15
C LYS A 177 14.88 -9.83 22.96
N HIS A 178 15.20 -8.71 22.31
CA HIS A 178 15.73 -7.53 22.98
C HIS A 178 14.64 -6.64 23.61
N PHE A 179 13.34 -6.93 23.40
CA PHE A 179 12.24 -6.14 23.94
C PHE A 179 11.58 -6.82 25.14
N SER A 180 11.10 -6.03 26.10
CA SER A 180 10.16 -6.53 27.11
C SER A 180 8.81 -6.88 26.49
N ARG A 181 7.87 -7.42 27.28
CA ARG A 181 6.50 -7.64 26.81
C ARG A 181 5.81 -6.32 26.49
N ASP A 182 5.89 -5.36 27.40
CA ASP A 182 5.19 -4.07 27.28
C ASP A 182 5.78 -3.22 26.15
N GLU A 183 7.11 -3.17 26.01
CA GLU A 183 7.77 -2.47 24.90
C GLU A 183 7.33 -3.02 23.55
N TRP A 184 7.15 -4.34 23.45
CA TRP A 184 6.73 -4.97 22.21
C TRP A 184 5.26 -4.68 21.88
N ILE A 185 4.39 -4.71 22.88
CA ILE A 185 2.99 -4.31 22.72
C ILE A 185 2.92 -2.86 22.23
N ASP A 186 3.69 -1.98 22.84
CA ASP A 186 3.73 -0.56 22.47
C ASP A 186 4.29 -0.34 21.07
N LEU A 187 5.32 -1.10 20.69
CA LEU A 187 5.85 -1.09 19.34
C LEU A 187 4.79 -1.53 18.31
N LEU A 188 4.11 -2.66 18.54
CA LEU A 188 3.07 -3.14 17.63
C LEU A 188 1.94 -2.11 17.46
N LEU A 189 1.51 -1.46 18.56
CA LEU A 189 0.49 -0.42 18.51
C LEU A 189 0.96 0.82 17.72
N ARG A 190 2.19 1.28 17.95
CA ARG A 190 2.79 2.37 17.16
C ARG A 190 2.87 2.00 15.70
N SER A 191 3.26 0.77 15.38
CA SER A 191 3.34 0.26 14.01
C SER A 191 2.00 0.26 13.29
N ILE A 192 0.87 0.17 13.99
CA ILE A 192 -0.47 0.29 13.39
C ILE A 192 -1.09 1.70 13.49
N GLY A 193 -0.32 2.68 13.96
CA GLY A 193 -0.72 4.10 14.01
C GLY A 193 -1.39 4.55 15.31
N PHE A 194 -1.30 3.76 16.38
CA PHE A 194 -1.85 4.10 17.69
C PHE A 194 -0.78 4.68 18.63
N ASP A 195 -1.19 5.61 19.50
CA ASP A 195 -0.36 6.13 20.60
C ASP A 195 -0.63 5.30 21.89
N PRO A 196 0.24 4.35 22.26
CA PRO A 196 0.00 3.45 23.39
C PRO A 196 -0.03 4.17 24.75
N SER A 197 0.53 5.37 24.86
CA SER A 197 0.58 6.12 26.13
C SER A 197 -0.81 6.50 26.65
N ARG A 198 -1.80 6.54 25.76
CA ARG A 198 -3.18 6.93 26.05
C ARG A 198 -4.09 5.75 26.44
N PHE A 199 -3.56 4.53 26.44
CA PHE A 199 -4.38 3.32 26.56
C PHE A 199 -4.01 2.49 27.79
N SER A 200 -5.04 1.99 28.47
CA SER A 200 -4.87 0.96 29.48
C SER A 200 -4.40 -0.35 28.84
N HIS A 201 -3.75 -1.22 29.61
CA HIS A 201 -3.29 -2.52 29.12
C HIS A 201 -4.43 -3.33 28.46
N ARG A 202 -5.63 -3.32 29.05
CA ARG A 202 -6.81 -3.99 28.45
C ARG A 202 -7.13 -3.45 27.06
N LEU A 203 -7.12 -2.13 26.89
CA LEU A 203 -7.43 -1.51 25.60
C LEU A 203 -6.34 -1.77 24.55
N LYS A 204 -5.07 -1.78 24.97
CA LYS A 204 -3.93 -2.20 24.12
C LYS A 204 -4.16 -3.60 23.55
N MET A 205 -4.55 -4.57 24.41
CA MET A 205 -4.84 -5.93 23.97
C MET A 205 -6.04 -6.00 23.00
N LEU A 206 -7.11 -5.24 23.25
CA LEU A 206 -8.27 -5.20 22.35
C LEU A 206 -7.90 -4.65 20.96
N PHE A 207 -7.04 -3.63 20.88
CA PHE A 207 -6.56 -3.13 19.59
C PHE A 207 -5.71 -4.16 18.85
N LEU A 208 -4.85 -4.91 19.56
CA LEU A 208 -4.09 -6.00 18.95
C LEU A 208 -5.01 -7.15 18.48
N CYS A 209 -6.12 -7.43 19.17
CA CYS A 209 -7.09 -8.43 18.73
C CYS A 209 -7.71 -8.10 17.36
N ARG A 210 -7.78 -6.82 16.96
CA ARG A 210 -8.23 -6.43 15.61
C ARG A 210 -7.31 -6.93 14.50
N LEU A 211 -6.08 -7.32 14.82
CA LEU A 211 -5.10 -7.84 13.85
C LEU A 211 -5.20 -9.36 13.67
N ILE A 212 -5.88 -10.09 14.56
CA ILE A 212 -5.98 -11.55 14.50
C ILE A 212 -6.54 -12.02 13.14
N PRO A 213 -7.60 -11.42 12.57
CA PRO A 213 -8.11 -11.83 11.25
C PRO A 213 -7.11 -11.65 10.10
N LEU A 214 -6.03 -10.89 10.28
CA LEU A 214 -5.00 -10.68 9.26
C LEU A 214 -3.91 -11.76 9.29
N VAL A 215 -3.80 -12.52 10.38
CA VAL A 215 -2.74 -13.51 10.59
C VAL A 215 -3.28 -14.92 10.81
N GLU A 216 -4.53 -15.06 11.25
CA GLU A 216 -5.22 -16.34 11.45
C GLU A 216 -6.31 -16.55 10.40
N ASN A 217 -6.20 -17.66 9.65
CA ASN A 217 -7.20 -18.05 8.67
C ASN A 217 -8.51 -18.45 9.37
N ASN A 218 -9.65 -18.12 8.76
CA ASN A 218 -11.00 -18.45 9.25
C ASN A 218 -11.32 -17.92 10.66
N PHE A 219 -10.65 -16.84 11.10
CA PHE A 219 -10.97 -16.19 12.36
C PHE A 219 -12.06 -15.11 12.16
N ASN A 220 -13.24 -15.35 12.73
CA ASN A 220 -14.36 -14.40 12.68
C ASN A 220 -14.37 -13.53 13.94
N LEU A 221 -14.29 -12.21 13.76
CA LEU A 221 -14.29 -11.22 14.85
C LEU A 221 -15.50 -10.30 14.73
N VAL A 222 -16.24 -10.15 15.83
CA VAL A 222 -17.31 -9.14 15.96
C VAL A 222 -16.86 -8.09 16.96
N GLU A 223 -16.77 -6.83 16.50
CA GLU A 223 -16.44 -5.70 17.37
C GLU A 223 -17.61 -4.72 17.46
N LEU A 224 -18.09 -4.51 18.67
CA LEU A 224 -19.11 -3.49 18.98
C LEU A 224 -18.43 -2.28 19.62
N GLY A 225 -18.61 -1.11 19.04
CA GLY A 225 -18.07 0.12 19.60
C GLY A 225 -18.62 1.38 18.92
N PRO A 226 -18.57 2.52 19.60
CA PRO A 226 -19.11 3.79 19.09
C PRO A 226 -18.45 4.23 17.79
N ARG A 227 -19.10 5.13 17.05
CA ARG A 227 -18.55 5.72 15.81
C ARG A 227 -17.23 6.44 16.11
N GLY A 228 -16.31 6.48 15.14
CA GLY A 228 -15.03 7.19 15.27
C GLY A 228 -13.90 6.45 16.00
N THR A 229 -14.09 5.17 16.38
CA THR A 229 -13.09 4.36 17.12
C THR A 229 -12.02 3.69 16.25
N GLY A 230 -11.88 4.11 14.98
CA GLY A 230 -10.87 3.58 14.06
C GLY A 230 -11.07 2.12 13.61
N LYS A 231 -12.26 1.53 13.79
CA LYS A 231 -12.56 0.13 13.43
C LYS A 231 -12.21 -0.18 11.97
N SER A 232 -12.69 0.64 11.05
CA SER A 232 -12.43 0.47 9.61
C SER A 232 -11.02 0.91 9.19
N TYR A 233 -10.33 1.72 10.00
CA TYR A 233 -9.00 2.26 9.68
C TYR A 233 -7.97 1.14 9.59
N VAL A 234 -7.94 0.24 10.58
CA VAL A 234 -7.00 -0.90 10.64
C VAL A 234 -7.05 -1.73 9.36
N TYR A 235 -8.26 -2.13 8.94
CA TYR A 235 -8.44 -2.93 7.72
C TYR A 235 -8.11 -2.16 6.45
N ARG A 236 -8.47 -0.88 6.35
CA ARG A 236 -8.20 -0.09 5.15
C ARG A 236 -6.71 0.22 4.96
N GLU A 237 -5.98 0.44 6.05
CA GLU A 237 -4.68 1.12 6.01
C GLU A 237 -3.50 0.18 6.27
N LEU A 238 -3.70 -1.00 6.85
CA LEU A 238 -2.60 -1.94 7.15
C LEU A 238 -2.35 -2.97 6.05
N SER A 239 -3.39 -3.37 5.32
CA SER A 239 -3.28 -4.45 4.35
C SER A 239 -3.92 -4.07 3.03
N PRO A 240 -3.21 -4.21 1.89
CA PRO A 240 -3.82 -4.10 0.57
C PRO A 240 -4.82 -5.23 0.28
N TYR A 241 -4.87 -6.27 1.14
CA TYR A 241 -5.71 -7.47 0.97
C TYR A 241 -7.00 -7.44 1.79
N SER A 242 -7.23 -6.39 2.56
CA SER A 242 -8.49 -6.21 3.27
C SER A 242 -9.50 -5.50 2.38
N ILE A 243 -10.69 -6.07 2.26
CA ILE A 243 -11.81 -5.46 1.54
C ILE A 243 -12.79 -4.93 2.59
N LEU A 244 -13.05 -3.62 2.53
CA LEU A 244 -13.97 -2.96 3.45
C LEU A 244 -15.31 -2.74 2.74
N ILE A 245 -16.35 -3.38 3.26
CA ILE A 245 -17.71 -3.26 2.76
C ILE A 245 -18.53 -2.42 3.75
N SER A 246 -19.21 -1.37 3.26
CA SER A 246 -20.09 -0.53 4.09
C SER A 246 -21.50 -1.12 4.11
N GLY A 247 -21.99 -1.50 5.29
CA GLY A 247 -23.31 -2.12 5.44
C GLY A 247 -24.50 -1.24 5.02
N GLY A 248 -24.32 0.08 4.91
CA GLY A 248 -25.41 1.00 4.52
C GLY A 248 -25.75 1.01 3.03
N GLU A 249 -24.83 0.56 2.16
CA GLU A 249 -24.96 0.63 0.69
C GLU A 249 -24.76 -0.74 0.01
N THR A 250 -24.76 -1.82 0.80
CA THR A 250 -24.38 -3.16 0.33
C THR A 250 -25.61 -4.03 0.09
N THR A 251 -25.62 -4.73 -1.05
CA THR A 251 -26.60 -5.77 -1.36
C THR A 251 -26.06 -7.15 -0.99
N VAL A 252 -26.94 -8.14 -0.81
CA VAL A 252 -26.52 -9.52 -0.48
C VAL A 252 -25.49 -10.07 -1.48
N PRO A 253 -25.62 -9.87 -2.82
CA PRO A 253 -24.58 -10.29 -3.77
C PRO A 253 -23.21 -9.65 -3.53
N ASN A 254 -23.16 -8.39 -3.10
CA ASN A 254 -21.90 -7.69 -2.83
C ASN A 254 -21.12 -8.30 -1.64
N LEU A 255 -21.75 -9.11 -0.80
CA LEU A 255 -21.09 -9.85 0.29
C LEU A 255 -20.35 -11.09 -0.21
N PHE A 256 -20.71 -11.62 -1.38
CA PHE A 256 -20.02 -12.72 -2.04
C PHE A 256 -18.98 -12.14 -3.00
N ILE A 257 -17.84 -11.73 -2.44
CA ILE A 257 -16.69 -11.29 -3.23
C ILE A 257 -16.15 -12.51 -3.98
N SER A 258 -16.12 -12.40 -5.31
CA SER A 258 -15.48 -13.35 -6.24
C SER A 258 -14.09 -12.87 -6.65
#